data_AF-A0A1G3J2U4-F1
#
_entry.id   AF-A0A1G3J2U4-F1
#
_cell.length_a   1.000
_cell.length_b   1.000
_cell.length_c   1.000
_cell.angle_alpha   90.00
_cell.angle_beta   90.00
_cell.angle_gamma   90.00
#
_symmetry.space_group_name_H-M   'P 1'
#
loop_
_entity.id
_entity.type
_entity.pdbx_description
1 polymer ?
#
loop_
_entity_poly.entity_id
_entity_poly.type
_entity_poly.pdbx_seq_one_letter_code
_entity_poly.pdbx_strand_id
1 'polypeptide(L)'
;MLKKVIAVVLIVLAAGAWLYLDHLNKQEQMLAEQARQEMMQARAEAAARAAAHAKFEVELSEAFNTCKATADQAREAFLTEHRKPVKRKPGEFTIPAAITAQADETLGKAYAECQLAHDTRQAQGN
;
A
#
# COMPACT_ATOMS: atom_id res chain seq x y z
N MET A 1 -67.17 23.55 -35.02
CA MET A 1 -65.98 22.79 -35.47
C MET A 1 -64.68 23.28 -34.82
N LEU A 2 -64.37 24.58 -34.89
CA LEU A 2 -63.12 25.16 -34.38
C LEU A 2 -62.77 24.82 -32.91
N LYS A 3 -63.75 24.91 -31.99
CA LYS A 3 -63.54 24.59 -30.56
C LYS A 3 -63.10 23.13 -30.31
N LYS A 4 -63.55 22.17 -31.14
CA LYS A 4 -63.15 20.77 -31.02
C LYS A 4 -61.71 20.56 -31.52
N VAL A 5 -61.32 21.25 -32.58
CA VAL A 5 -59.94 21.22 -33.10
C VAL A 5 -58.97 21.78 -32.08
N ILE A 6 -59.29 22.93 -31.47
CA ILE A 6 -58.45 23.54 -30.42
C ILE A 6 -58.31 22.61 -29.21
N ALA A 7 -59.40 21.96 -28.78
CA ALA A 7 -59.35 21.01 -27.67
C ALA A 7 -58.43 19.80 -27.97
N VAL A 8 -58.49 19.25 -29.18
CA VAL A 8 -57.60 18.14 -29.59
C VAL A 8 -56.14 18.58 -29.62
N VAL A 9 -55.84 19.78 -30.15
CA VAL A 9 -54.48 20.31 -30.19
C VAL A 9 -53.91 20.51 -28.78
N LEU A 10 -54.71 21.04 -27.84
CA LEU A 10 -54.28 21.21 -26.45
C LEU A 10 -53.98 19.87 -25.75
N ILE A 11 -54.77 18.82 -26.03
CA ILE A 11 -54.53 17.48 -25.49
C ILE A 11 -53.21 16.89 -26.02
N VAL A 12 -52.95 17.04 -27.33
CA VAL A 12 -51.71 16.55 -27.94
C VAL A 12 -50.50 17.29 -27.37
N LEU A 13 -50.58 18.60 -27.19
CA LEU A 13 -49.49 19.39 -26.58
C LEU A 13 -49.24 19.01 -25.13
N ALA A 14 -50.30 18.82 -24.33
CA ALA A 14 -50.17 18.40 -22.93
C ALA A 14 -49.56 16.99 -22.81
N ALA A 15 -50.01 16.04 -23.65
CA ALA A 15 -49.44 14.70 -23.67
C ALA A 15 -47.98 14.69 -24.15
N GLY A 16 -47.65 15.48 -25.17
CA GLY A 16 -46.27 15.64 -25.66
C GLY A 16 -45.35 16.27 -24.62
N ALA A 17 -45.81 17.31 -23.93
CA ALA A 17 -45.06 17.95 -22.85
C ALA A 17 -44.83 16.99 -21.67
N TRP A 18 -45.84 16.19 -21.30
CA TRP A 18 -45.70 15.18 -20.25
C TRP A 18 -44.69 14.09 -20.64
N LEU A 19 -44.80 13.54 -21.85
CA LEU A 19 -43.87 12.52 -22.34
C LEU A 19 -42.43 13.04 -22.43
N TYR A 20 -42.26 14.30 -22.83
CA TYR A 20 -40.95 14.95 -22.87
C TYR A 20 -40.34 15.10 -21.46
N LEU A 21 -41.12 15.57 -20.50
CA LEU A 21 -40.70 15.68 -19.10
C LEU A 21 -40.37 14.31 -18.48
N ASP A 22 -41.19 13.29 -18.75
CA ASP A 22 -40.93 11.92 -18.29
C ASP A 22 -39.65 11.34 -18.89
N HIS A 23 -39.40 11.58 -20.17
CA HIS A 23 -38.17 11.17 -20.84
C HIS A 23 -36.93 11.85 -20.26
N LEU A 24 -36.98 13.16 -20.01
CA LEU A 24 -35.88 13.89 -19.36
C LEU A 24 -35.60 13.36 -17.96
N ASN A 25 -36.63 13.14 -17.15
CA ASN A 25 -36.47 12.61 -15.79
C ASN A 25 -35.81 11.22 -15.79
N LYS A 26 -36.20 10.34 -16.73
CA LYS A 26 -35.56 9.04 -16.93
C LYS A 26 -34.09 9.16 -17.34
N GLN A 27 -33.76 10.11 -18.22
CA GLN A 27 -32.37 10.36 -18.59
C GLN A 27 -31.54 10.84 -17.40
N GLU A 28 -32.06 11.77 -16.60
CA GLU A 28 -31.38 12.25 -15.39
C GLU A 28 -31.17 11.13 -14.37
N GLN A 29 -32.15 10.25 -14.18
CA GLN A 29 -32.02 9.09 -13.30
C GLN A 29 -30.94 8.12 -13.79
N MET A 30 -30.90 7.82 -15.10
CA MET A 30 -29.85 6.96 -15.66
C MET A 30 -28.46 7.59 -15.51
N LEU A 31 -28.32 8.90 -15.76
CA LEU A 31 -27.06 9.60 -15.57
C LEU A 31 -26.63 9.60 -14.09
N ALA A 32 -27.57 9.81 -13.16
CA ALA A 32 -27.29 9.75 -11.73
C ALA A 32 -26.88 8.34 -11.28
N GLU A 33 -27.49 7.29 -11.83
CA GLU A 33 -27.11 5.90 -11.56
C GLU A 33 -25.73 5.55 -12.12
N GLN A 34 -25.43 5.97 -13.35
CA GLN A 34 -24.10 5.80 -13.96
C GLN A 34 -23.03 6.51 -13.12
N ALA A 35 -23.26 7.77 -12.76
CA ALA A 35 -22.33 8.52 -11.91
C ALA A 35 -22.13 7.87 -10.53
N ARG A 36 -23.17 7.26 -9.94
CA ARG A 36 -23.05 6.50 -8.69
C ARG A 36 -22.20 5.24 -8.87
N GLN A 37 -22.39 4.50 -9.97
CA GLN A 37 -21.60 3.31 -10.26
C GLN A 37 -20.13 3.64 -10.48
N GLU A 38 -19.84 4.69 -11.27
CA GLU A 38 -18.48 5.19 -11.48
C GLU A 38 -17.83 5.64 -10.18
N MET A 39 -18.56 6.36 -9.31
CA MET A 39 -18.05 6.74 -7.99
C MET A 39 -17.79 5.52 -7.10
N MET A 40 -18.65 4.50 -7.13
CA MET A 40 -18.40 3.27 -6.37
C MET A 40 -17.18 2.52 -6.87
N GLN A 41 -16.99 2.42 -8.18
CA GLN A 41 -15.80 1.82 -8.78
C GLN A 41 -14.54 2.61 -8.43
N ALA A 42 -14.56 3.94 -8.60
CA ALA A 42 -13.43 4.81 -8.25
C ALA A 42 -13.06 4.70 -6.76
N ARG A 43 -14.06 4.63 -5.86
CA ARG A 43 -13.82 4.40 -4.43
C ARG A 43 -13.25 3.00 -4.16
N ALA A 44 -13.75 1.97 -4.83
CA ALA A 44 -13.23 0.61 -4.68
C ALA A 44 -11.78 0.52 -5.16
N GLU A 45 -11.45 1.13 -6.30
CA GLU A 45 -10.08 1.22 -6.80
C GLU A 45 -9.17 2.01 -5.85
N ALA A 46 -9.62 3.16 -5.36
CA ALA A 46 -8.86 3.97 -4.40
C ALA A 46 -8.62 3.19 -3.10
N ALA A 47 -9.62 2.48 -2.59
CA ALA A 47 -9.48 1.62 -1.42
C ALA A 47 -8.52 0.45 -1.68
N ALA A 48 -8.57 -0.17 -2.86
CA ALA A 48 -7.66 -1.24 -3.23
C ALA A 48 -6.21 -0.75 -3.35
N ARG A 49 -5.98 0.42 -3.96
CA ARG A 49 -4.65 1.06 -4.02
C ARG A 49 -4.14 1.42 -2.63
N ALA A 50 -4.98 2.01 -1.78
CA ALA A 50 -4.61 2.33 -0.40
C ALA A 50 -4.25 1.08 0.41
N ALA A 51 -5.03 -0.01 0.26
CA ALA A 51 -4.75 -1.28 0.92
C ALA A 51 -3.45 -1.92 0.40
N ALA A 52 -3.17 -1.80 -0.91
CA ALA A 52 -1.92 -2.28 -1.50
C ALA A 52 -0.71 -1.49 -0.97
N HIS A 53 -0.78 -0.17 -0.91
CA HIS A 53 0.27 0.67 -0.31
C HIS A 53 0.50 0.33 1.16
N ALA A 54 -0.57 0.19 1.95
CA ALA A 54 -0.44 -0.17 3.37
C ALA A 54 0.24 -1.54 3.56
N LYS A 55 -0.11 -2.54 2.73
CA LYS A 55 0.57 -3.85 2.76
C LYS A 55 2.03 -3.74 2.36
N PHE A 56 2.32 -2.98 1.30
CA PHE A 56 3.69 -2.76 0.83
C PHE A 56 4.56 -2.11 1.91
N GLU A 57 4.06 -1.10 2.63
CA GLU A 57 4.81 -0.45 3.73
C GLU A 57 5.10 -1.43 4.88
N VAL A 58 4.13 -2.27 5.25
CA VAL A 58 4.33 -3.30 6.28
C VAL A 58 5.40 -4.29 5.82
N GLU A 59 5.26 -4.85 4.63
CA GLU A 59 6.22 -5.82 4.06
C GLU A 59 7.62 -5.23 3.93
N LEU A 60 7.73 -3.96 3.54
CA LEU A 60 9.00 -3.24 3.42
C LEU A 60 9.69 -3.10 4.78
N SER A 61 8.93 -2.67 5.80
CA SER A 61 9.44 -2.52 7.16
C SER A 61 9.82 -3.86 7.79
N GLU A 62 9.03 -4.91 7.56
CA GLU A 62 9.31 -6.26 8.04
C GLU A 62 10.56 -6.83 7.38
N ALA A 63 10.72 -6.67 6.07
CA ALA A 63 11.91 -7.11 5.35
C ALA A 63 13.18 -6.41 5.86
N PHE A 64 13.11 -5.11 6.11
CA PHE A 64 14.24 -4.35 6.67
C PHE A 64 14.61 -4.83 8.08
N ASN A 65 13.62 -4.99 8.96
CA ASN A 65 13.85 -5.48 10.32
C ASN A 65 14.41 -6.90 10.33
N THR A 66 13.90 -7.77 9.46
CA THR A 66 14.40 -9.14 9.28
C THR A 66 15.85 -9.16 8.81
N CYS A 67 16.22 -8.29 7.87
CA CYS A 67 17.59 -8.14 7.40
C CYS A 67 18.53 -7.74 8.55
N LYS A 68 18.15 -6.74 9.35
CA LYS A 68 18.96 -6.31 10.52
C LYS A 68 19.08 -7.40 11.57
N ALA A 69 17.97 -8.07 11.91
CA ALA A 69 17.97 -9.18 12.87
C ALA A 69 18.90 -10.32 12.42
N THR A 70 18.92 -10.61 11.11
CA THR A 70 19.81 -11.64 10.54
C THR A 70 21.27 -11.21 10.63
N ALA A 71 21.58 -9.94 10.38
CA ALA A 71 22.92 -9.38 10.53
C ALA A 71 23.39 -9.39 12.01
N ASP A 72 22.49 -9.07 12.95
CA ASP A 72 22.77 -9.15 14.39
C ASP A 72 23.04 -10.59 14.82
N GLN A 73 22.22 -11.54 14.37
CA GLN A 73 22.40 -12.96 14.65
C GLN A 73 23.73 -13.49 14.08
N ALA A 74 24.09 -13.08 12.87
CA ALA A 74 25.38 -13.43 12.26
C ALA A 74 26.57 -12.88 13.05
N ARG A 75 26.47 -11.63 13.56
CA ARG A 75 27.45 -11.04 14.46
C ARG A 75 27.58 -11.86 15.75
N GLU A 76 26.48 -12.18 16.41
CA GLU A 76 26.51 -12.96 17.65
C GLU A 76 27.09 -14.37 17.46
N ALA A 77 26.77 -15.02 16.34
CA ALA A 77 27.34 -16.31 15.96
C ALA A 77 28.85 -16.21 15.74
N PHE A 78 29.31 -15.18 15.01
CA PHE A 78 30.74 -14.93 14.77
C PHE A 78 31.51 -14.67 16.08
N LEU A 79 30.96 -13.81 16.95
CA LEU A 79 31.54 -13.54 18.27
C LEU A 79 31.59 -14.79 19.14
N THR A 80 30.57 -15.64 19.03
CA THR A 80 30.47 -16.91 19.76
C THR A 80 31.55 -17.91 19.34
N GLU A 81 31.80 -18.03 18.05
CA GLU A 81 32.79 -18.94 17.47
C GLU A 81 34.23 -18.54 17.83
N HIS A 82 34.47 -17.24 17.99
CA HIS A 82 35.81 -16.68 18.23
C HIS A 82 36.12 -16.42 19.72
N ARG A 83 35.28 -16.94 20.63
CA ARG A 83 35.52 -16.87 22.07
C ARG A 83 36.81 -17.61 22.43
N LYS A 84 37.71 -16.95 23.17
CA LYS A 84 38.97 -17.54 23.66
C LYS A 84 38.92 -17.72 25.18
N PRO A 85 39.44 -18.83 25.73
CA PRO A 85 39.51 -19.02 27.17
C PRO A 85 40.45 -17.98 27.81
N VAL A 86 40.08 -17.49 28.99
CA VAL A 86 40.88 -16.54 29.77
C VAL A 86 42.05 -17.28 30.42
N LYS A 87 43.28 -16.79 30.24
CA LYS A 87 44.47 -17.37 30.87
C LYS A 87 44.29 -17.38 32.40
N ARG A 88 44.56 -18.55 33.01
CA ARG A 88 44.53 -18.79 34.48
C ARG A 88 43.13 -18.74 35.12
N LYS A 89 42.05 -18.76 34.33
CA LYS A 89 40.68 -18.86 34.83
C LYS A 89 39.87 -19.91 34.05
N PRO A 90 39.75 -21.14 34.57
CA PRO A 90 38.96 -22.17 33.92
C PRO A 90 37.48 -21.75 33.89
N GLY A 91 36.81 -21.90 32.75
CA GLY A 91 35.39 -21.59 32.58
C GLY A 91 35.06 -20.14 32.17
N GLU A 92 36.01 -19.20 32.23
CA GLU A 92 35.82 -17.85 31.70
C GLU A 92 36.30 -17.75 30.24
N PHE A 93 35.46 -17.18 29.37
CA PHE A 93 35.78 -16.89 27.98
C PHE A 93 35.75 -15.39 27.73
N THR A 94 36.67 -14.92 26.89
CA THR A 94 36.79 -13.52 26.47
C THR A 94 36.81 -13.45 24.94
N ILE A 95 36.28 -12.36 24.40
CA ILE A 95 36.34 -12.07 22.97
C ILE A 95 37.43 -11.03 22.75
N PRO A 96 38.44 -11.30 21.90
CA PRO A 96 39.46 -10.32 21.59
C PRO A 96 38.89 -9.06 20.93
N ALA A 97 39.41 -7.88 21.28
CA ALA A 97 38.95 -6.60 20.73
C ALA A 97 39.05 -6.51 19.19
N ALA A 98 40.03 -7.19 18.59
CA ALA A 98 40.15 -7.27 17.13
C ALA A 98 38.97 -8.01 16.49
N ILE A 99 38.44 -9.03 17.16
CA ILE A 99 37.28 -9.82 16.69
C ILE A 99 36.01 -9.00 16.85
N THR A 100 35.84 -8.28 17.96
CA THR A 100 34.69 -7.38 18.12
C THR A 100 34.71 -6.28 17.07
N ALA A 101 35.87 -5.65 16.83
CA ALA A 101 36.01 -4.61 15.80
C ALA A 101 35.68 -5.14 14.40
N GLN A 102 36.15 -6.35 14.05
CA GLN A 102 35.82 -6.98 12.79
C GLN A 102 34.32 -7.28 12.66
N ALA A 103 33.71 -7.81 13.71
CA ALA A 103 32.28 -8.12 13.73
C ALA A 103 31.42 -6.85 13.59
N ASP A 104 31.83 -5.75 14.24
CA ASP A 104 31.13 -4.46 14.16
C ASP A 104 31.31 -3.81 12.78
N GLU A 105 32.47 -3.94 12.14
CA GLU A 105 32.68 -3.50 10.76
C GLU A 105 31.79 -4.28 9.79
N THR A 106 31.73 -5.60 9.92
CA THR A 106 30.86 -6.45 9.10
C THR A 106 29.38 -6.12 9.33
N LEU A 107 28.97 -5.89 10.58
CA LEU A 107 27.61 -5.46 10.91
C LEU A 107 27.27 -4.14 10.24
N GLY A 108 28.18 -3.16 10.29
CA GLY A 108 27.99 -1.86 9.64
C GLY A 108 27.77 -1.98 8.13
N LYS A 109 28.54 -2.84 7.45
CA LYS A 109 28.35 -3.14 6.02
C LYS A 109 27.00 -3.81 5.76
N ALA A 110 26.65 -4.84 6.53
CA ALA A 110 25.38 -5.54 6.40
C ALA A 110 24.18 -4.59 6.62
N TYR A 111 24.25 -3.68 7.59
CA TYR A 111 23.21 -2.67 7.82
C TYR A 111 23.10 -1.68 6.64
N ALA A 112 24.23 -1.27 6.06
CA ALA A 112 24.22 -0.42 4.87
C ALA A 112 23.59 -1.14 3.66
N GLU A 113 23.86 -2.43 3.49
CA GLU A 113 23.20 -3.26 2.46
C GLU A 113 21.70 -3.41 2.72
N CYS A 114 21.28 -3.65 3.97
CA CYS A 114 19.87 -3.68 4.35
C CYS A 114 19.17 -2.35 4.05
N GLN A 115 19.82 -1.22 4.34
CA GLN A 115 19.30 0.11 4.07
C GLN A 115 19.18 0.36 2.56
N LEU A 116 20.21 0.02 1.78
CA LEU A 116 20.19 0.15 0.33
C LEU A 116 19.05 -0.69 -0.29
N ALA A 117 18.86 -1.92 0.19
CA ALA A 117 17.78 -2.79 -0.26
C ALA A 117 16.40 -2.24 0.09
N HIS A 118 16.24 -1.65 1.30
CA HIS A 118 15.03 -0.95 1.71
C HIS A 118 14.75 0.23 0.79
N ASP A 119 15.71 1.13 0.61
CA ASP A 119 15.55 2.35 -0.20
C ASP A 119 15.26 2.01 -1.67
N THR A 120 15.90 0.97 -2.19
CA THR A 120 15.65 0.47 -3.55
C THR A 120 14.22 -0.04 -3.70
N ARG A 121 13.73 -0.83 -2.74
CA ARG A 121 12.35 -1.32 -2.78
C ARG A 121 11.35 -0.18 -2.58
N GLN A 122 11.62 0.73 -1.66
CA GLN A 122 10.79 1.92 -1.44
C GLN A 122 10.64 2.75 -2.71
N ALA A 123 11.72 2.93 -3.48
CA ALA A 123 11.70 3.61 -4.76
C ALA A 123 10.94 2.86 -5.87
N GLN A 124 10.77 1.53 -5.75
CA GLN A 124 9.99 0.72 -6.70
C GLN A 124 8.50 0.66 -6.36
N GLY A 125 8.12 0.89 -5.10
CA GLY A 125 6.73 0.86 -4.63
C GLY A 125 6.07 2.24 -4.45
N ASN A 126 6.83 3.32 -4.67
CA ASN A 126 6.34 4.70 -4.81
C ASN A 126 6.16 5.04 -6.29
#